data_AF-A0A426Z405-F1
#
_entry.id   AF-A0A426Z405-F1
#
_cell.length_a   1.000
_cell.length_b   1.000
_cell.length_c   1.000
_cell.angle_alpha   90.00
_cell.angle_beta   90.00
_cell.angle_gamma   90.00
#
_symmetry.space_group_name_H-M   'P 1'
#
loop_
_entity.id
_entity.type
_entity.pdbx_description
1 polymer ?
#
loop_
_entity_poly.entity_id
_entity_poly.type
_entity_poly.pdbx_seq_one_letter_code
_entity_poly.pdbx_strand_id
1 'polypeptide(L)'
;MINICYHLGLTARQKKAVKIFPRPTAGPLRPVVQCQTLKYNMKSRAGRGFTLEELKAAGIPKKLAPTIGIAVDHRRKNRSLEGLQANVQRLKTYKAKLVIFPRGARKIKAS
;
A
#
# COMPACT_ATOMS: atom_id res chain seq x y z
N MET A 1 -22.29 -19.36 18.49
CA MET A 1 -22.17 -18.02 17.85
C MET A 1 -20.81 -17.73 17.22
N ILE A 2 -19.69 -18.23 17.78
CA ILE A 2 -18.34 -17.96 17.25
C ILE A 2 -18.15 -18.51 15.81
N ASN A 3 -18.60 -19.74 15.51
CA ASN A 3 -18.45 -20.36 14.18
C ASN A 3 -19.22 -19.65 13.04
N ILE A 4 -20.37 -19.05 13.32
CA ILE A 4 -21.19 -18.37 12.29
C ILE A 4 -20.50 -17.07 11.85
N CYS A 5 -19.92 -16.32 12.78
CA CYS A 5 -19.22 -15.06 12.50
C CYS A 5 -17.94 -15.27 11.68
N TYR A 6 -17.15 -16.31 11.99
CA TYR A 6 -15.98 -16.67 11.19
C TYR A 6 -16.34 -17.04 9.73
N HIS A 7 -17.44 -17.76 9.54
CA HIS A 7 -17.92 -18.18 8.23
C HIS A 7 -18.41 -16.98 7.37
N LEU A 8 -19.13 -16.04 7.99
CA LEU A 8 -19.55 -14.79 7.35
C LEU A 8 -18.35 -13.94 6.87
N GLY A 9 -17.29 -13.84 7.68
CA GLY A 9 -16.08 -13.09 7.31
C GLY A 9 -15.25 -13.75 6.19
N LEU A 10 -15.25 -15.08 6.11
CA LEU A 10 -14.55 -15.82 5.05
C LEU A 10 -15.28 -15.68 3.71
N THR A 11 -16.60 -15.90 3.70
CA THR A 11 -17.44 -15.79 2.49
C THR A 11 -17.40 -14.37 1.91
N ALA A 12 -17.41 -13.33 2.75
CA ALA A 12 -17.25 -11.95 2.29
C ALA A 12 -15.88 -11.70 1.63
N ARG A 13 -14.80 -12.28 2.17
CA ARG A 13 -13.45 -12.19 1.57
C ARG A 13 -13.35 -12.90 0.23
N GLN A 14 -13.98 -14.07 0.10
CA GLN A 14 -14.03 -14.82 -1.16
C GLN A 14 -14.80 -14.03 -2.24
N LYS A 15 -15.99 -13.52 -1.91
CA LYS A 15 -16.78 -12.67 -2.83
C LYS A 15 -15.99 -11.43 -3.29
N LYS A 16 -15.26 -10.80 -2.36
CA LYS A 16 -14.39 -9.65 -2.68
C LYS A 16 -13.22 -10.03 -3.60
N ALA A 17 -12.59 -11.18 -3.38
CA ALA A 17 -11.47 -11.65 -4.19
C ALA A 17 -11.90 -11.86 -5.66
N VAL A 18 -13.03 -12.52 -5.88
CA VAL A 18 -13.58 -12.73 -7.24
C VAL A 18 -13.86 -11.41 -7.94
N LYS A 19 -14.43 -10.42 -7.23
CA LYS A 19 -14.75 -9.09 -7.79
C LYS A 19 -13.51 -8.27 -8.16
N ILE A 20 -12.41 -8.42 -7.41
CA ILE A 20 -11.22 -7.55 -7.52
C ILE A 20 -10.15 -8.17 -8.43
N PHE A 21 -10.22 -9.46 -8.72
CA PHE A 21 -9.34 -10.16 -9.65
C PHE A 21 -9.15 -9.33 -10.95
N PRO A 22 -7.91 -9.02 -11.39
CA PRO A 22 -6.62 -9.63 -11.01
C PRO A 22 -5.86 -8.95 -9.85
N ARG A 23 -6.41 -7.91 -9.20
CA ARG A 23 -5.70 -7.20 -8.12
C ARG A 23 -5.74 -8.00 -6.80
N PRO A 24 -4.75 -7.84 -5.90
CA PRO A 24 -4.73 -8.54 -4.62
C PRO A 24 -5.80 -8.02 -3.63
N THR A 25 -6.44 -8.94 -2.91
CA THR A 25 -7.54 -8.66 -1.96
C THR A 25 -7.11 -7.89 -0.71
N ALA A 26 -5.83 -7.95 -0.36
CA ALA A 26 -5.23 -7.32 0.83
C ALA A 26 -5.31 -5.78 0.85
N GLY A 27 -5.65 -5.17 -0.28
CA GLY A 27 -5.81 -3.72 -0.41
C GLY A 27 -4.52 -3.00 -0.78
N PRO A 28 -4.50 -1.66 -0.65
CA PRO A 28 -3.38 -0.85 -1.11
C PRO A 28 -2.15 -0.99 -0.21
N LEU A 29 -0.97 -0.78 -0.79
CA LEU A 29 0.30 -0.74 -0.07
C LEU A 29 0.28 0.38 0.98
N ARG A 30 0.73 0.04 2.18
CA ARG A 30 0.88 0.95 3.32
C ARG A 30 2.34 1.06 3.75
N PRO A 31 2.76 2.24 4.26
CA PRO A 31 4.12 2.46 4.74
C PRO A 31 4.34 1.75 6.08
N VAL A 32 5.61 1.56 6.42
CA VAL A 32 6.04 1.14 7.75
C VAL A 32 6.26 2.40 8.59
N VAL A 33 5.58 2.48 9.73
CA VAL A 33 5.61 3.63 10.64
C VAL A 33 5.80 3.11 12.07
N GLN A 34 6.56 3.84 12.89
CA GLN A 34 6.72 3.51 14.30
C GLN A 34 5.54 4.00 15.14
N CYS A 35 5.28 3.35 16.27
CA CYS A 35 4.27 3.83 17.22
C CYS A 35 4.77 5.06 18.00
N GLN A 36 3.85 5.89 18.49
CA GLN A 36 4.16 7.23 19.01
C GLN A 36 4.83 7.24 20.40
N THR A 37 4.43 6.35 21.31
CA THR A 37 4.86 6.40 22.72
C THR A 37 6.16 5.64 22.95
N LEU A 38 6.95 6.04 23.95
CA LEU A 38 8.24 5.39 24.29
C LEU A 38 8.08 3.87 24.46
N LYS A 39 7.03 3.42 25.17
CA LYS A 39 6.72 2.01 25.39
C LYS A 39 6.55 1.21 24.09
N TYR A 40 6.06 1.82 23.02
CA TYR A 40 5.71 1.12 21.78
C TYR A 40 6.53 1.56 20.57
N ASN A 41 7.44 2.52 20.69
CA ASN A 41 8.24 3.05 19.58
C ASN A 41 9.14 1.98 18.91
N MET A 42 9.46 0.90 19.63
CA MET A 42 10.17 -0.25 19.06
C MET A 42 9.30 -1.08 18.09
N LYS A 43 7.97 -0.95 18.18
CA LYS A 43 7.02 -1.69 17.35
C LYS A 43 6.71 -0.91 16.08
N SER A 44 7.02 -1.53 14.95
CA SER A 44 6.58 -1.04 13.65
C SER A 44 5.14 -1.45 13.35
N ARG A 45 4.41 -0.59 12.65
CA ARG A 45 3.02 -0.82 12.23
C ARG A 45 2.80 -0.36 10.79
N ALA A 46 1.76 -0.91 10.16
CA ALA A 46 1.27 -0.36 8.90
C ALA A 46 0.61 1.00 9.14
N GLY A 47 1.16 2.04 8.52
CA GLY A 47 0.59 3.39 8.56
C GLY A 47 -0.65 3.54 7.67
N ARG A 48 -1.22 4.74 7.64
CA ARG A 48 -2.38 5.05 6.79
C ARG A 48 -2.00 5.14 5.31
N GLY A 49 -0.91 5.84 4.99
CA GLY A 49 -0.42 6.07 3.63
C GLY A 49 0.94 6.76 3.58
N PHE A 50 1.57 6.71 2.41
CA PHE A 50 2.87 7.32 2.12
C PHE A 50 2.78 8.84 2.06
N THR A 51 3.86 9.52 2.44
CA THR A 51 3.97 10.98 2.34
C THR A 51 4.26 11.41 0.91
N LEU A 52 4.04 12.69 0.60
CA LEU A 52 4.37 13.26 -0.71
C LEU A 52 5.88 13.26 -0.97
N GLU A 53 6.69 13.42 0.08
CA GLU A 53 8.15 13.38 0.01
C GLU A 53 8.65 11.98 -0.37
N GLU A 54 8.13 10.94 0.28
CA GLU A 54 8.44 9.54 -0.02
C GLU A 54 8.10 9.20 -1.48
N LEU A 55 6.94 9.64 -1.96
CA LEU A 55 6.50 9.42 -3.34
C LEU A 55 7.38 10.17 -4.35
N LYS A 56 7.77 11.41 -4.05
CA LYS A 56 8.67 12.19 -4.89
C LYS A 56 10.04 11.52 -4.99
N ALA A 57 10.59 11.05 -3.88
CA ALA A 57 11.86 10.32 -3.84
C ALA A 57 11.80 8.95 -4.57
N ALA A 58 10.64 8.31 -4.62
CA ALA A 58 10.42 7.08 -5.37
C ALA A 58 10.08 7.31 -6.85
N GLY A 59 9.93 8.56 -7.30
CA GLY A 59 9.54 8.88 -8.67
C GLY A 59 8.09 8.51 -9.03
N ILE A 60 7.19 8.50 -8.04
CA ILE A 60 5.78 8.16 -8.23
C ILE A 60 4.92 9.43 -8.09
N PRO A 61 4.16 9.83 -9.12
CA PRO A 61 3.31 11.01 -9.03
C PRO A 61 2.08 10.74 -8.13
N LYS A 62 1.71 11.75 -7.32
CA LYS A 62 0.63 11.65 -6.32
C LYS A 62 -0.73 11.20 -6.89
N LYS A 63 -1.04 11.57 -8.14
CA LYS A 63 -2.31 11.23 -8.81
C LYS A 63 -2.34 9.77 -9.26
N LEU A 64 -1.18 9.20 -9.59
CA LEU A 64 -1.05 7.82 -10.07
C LEU A 64 -1.01 6.81 -8.92
N ALA A 65 -0.46 7.21 -7.76
CA ALA A 65 -0.30 6.33 -6.61
C ALA A 65 -1.61 5.61 -6.19
N PRO A 66 -2.76 6.29 -5.99
CA PRO A 66 -4.01 5.62 -5.64
C PRO A 66 -4.50 4.63 -6.71
N THR A 67 -4.28 4.93 -7.99
CA THR A 67 -4.72 4.09 -9.12
C THR A 67 -4.01 2.74 -9.15
N ILE A 68 -2.71 2.77 -8.86
CA ILE A 68 -1.83 1.61 -8.77
C ILE A 68 -2.07 0.79 -7.49
N GLY A 69 -2.70 1.39 -6.48
CA GLY A 69 -2.93 0.74 -5.18
C GLY A 69 -1.88 1.11 -4.14
N ILE A 70 -1.36 2.33 -4.16
CA ILE A 70 -0.51 2.89 -3.10
C ILE A 70 -1.35 3.91 -2.32
N ALA A 71 -1.46 3.73 -1.01
CA ALA A 71 -2.20 4.66 -0.16
C ALA A 71 -1.38 5.93 0.09
N VAL A 72 -2.02 7.10 0.02
CA VAL A 72 -1.37 8.40 0.23
C VAL A 72 -1.91 9.07 1.49
N ASP A 73 -1.03 9.61 2.31
CA ASP A 73 -1.38 10.44 3.47
C ASP A 73 -0.54 11.71 3.48
N HIS A 74 -1.15 12.81 3.04
CA HIS A 74 -0.50 14.12 2.96
C HIS A 74 -0.33 14.81 4.32
N ARG A 75 -0.94 14.28 5.39
CA ARG A 75 -0.88 14.90 6.74
C ARG A 75 0.35 14.48 7.54
N ARG A 76 0.91 13.29 7.25
CA ARG A 76 2.08 12.78 7.95
C ARG A 76 3.32 13.56 7.51
N LYS A 77 4.11 14.00 8.49
CA LYS A 77 5.43 14.62 8.29
C LYS A 77 6.50 13.67 8.80
N ASN A 78 7.55 13.44 8.03
CA ASN A 78 8.69 12.65 8.50
C ASN A 78 9.67 13.55 9.23
N ARG A 79 10.20 13.06 10.36
CA ARG A 79 11.27 13.72 11.12
C ARG A 79 12.61 12.99 11.01
N SER A 80 12.58 11.69 10.71
CA SER A 80 13.77 10.85 10.58
C SER A 80 14.08 10.52 9.13
N LEU A 81 15.37 10.52 8.81
CA LEU A 81 15.89 10.17 7.49
C LEU A 81 15.82 8.66 7.23
N GLU A 82 16.08 7.84 8.25
CA GLU A 82 16.00 6.37 8.17
C GLU A 82 14.59 5.89 7.78
N GLY A 83 13.56 6.46 8.42
CA GLY A 83 12.17 6.12 8.13
C GLY A 83 11.75 6.51 6.71
N LEU A 84 12.27 7.63 6.20
CA LEU A 84 12.10 8.05 4.82
C LEU A 84 12.74 7.02 3.87
N GLN A 85 14.00 6.66 4.09
CA GLN A 85 14.74 5.73 3.24
C GLN A 85 14.09 4.33 3.20
N ALA A 86 13.70 3.79 4.36
CA ALA A 86 13.04 2.48 4.44
C ALA A 86 11.72 2.45 3.64
N ASN A 87 10.92 3.52 3.72
CA ASN A 87 9.66 3.60 2.98
C ASN A 87 9.87 3.86 1.48
N VAL A 88 10.87 4.64 1.10
CA VAL A 88 11.28 4.82 -0.31
C VAL A 88 11.73 3.49 -0.91
N GLN A 89 12.54 2.71 -0.18
CA GLN A 89 12.95 1.39 -0.63
C GLN A 89 11.76 0.45 -0.76
N ARG A 90 10.80 0.50 0.16
CA ARG A 90 9.55 -0.26 0.09
C ARG A 90 8.74 0.08 -1.16
N LEU A 91 8.65 1.36 -1.54
CA LEU A 91 7.98 1.81 -2.76
C LEU A 91 8.69 1.29 -4.02
N LYS A 92 10.02 1.37 -4.07
CA LYS A 92 10.83 0.86 -5.18
C LYS A 92 10.64 -0.65 -5.36
N THR A 93 10.72 -1.41 -4.28
CA THR A 93 10.49 -2.86 -4.29
C THR A 93 9.08 -3.20 -4.73
N TYR A 94 8.07 -2.44 -4.30
CA TYR A 94 6.70 -2.65 -4.75
C TYR A 94 6.52 -2.36 -6.24
N LYS A 95 7.09 -1.26 -6.74
CA LYS A 95 7.05 -0.90 -8.16
C LYS A 95 7.69 -1.98 -9.03
N ALA A 96 8.82 -2.54 -8.61
CA ALA A 96 9.49 -3.62 -9.34
C ALA A 96 8.65 -4.92 -9.40
N LYS A 97 7.84 -5.19 -8.37
CA LYS A 97 6.97 -6.38 -8.30
C LYS A 97 5.60 -6.17 -8.95
N LEU A 98 5.26 -4.95 -9.33
CA LEU A 98 3.93 -4.60 -9.79
C LEU A 98 3.75 -4.93 -11.27
N VAL A 99 2.70 -5.69 -11.57
CA VAL A 99 2.24 -5.95 -12.94
C VAL A 99 1.02 -5.07 -13.22
N ILE A 100 1.13 -4.15 -14.20
CA ILE A 100 0.03 -3.27 -14.63
C ILE A 100 -0.50 -3.76 -15.98
N PHE A 101 -1.79 -4.08 -16.02
CA PHE A 101 -2.48 -4.39 -17.28
C PHE A 101 -2.91 -3.09 -18.00
N PRO A 102 -2.61 -2.95 -19.30
CA PRO A 102 -3.11 -1.83 -20.09
C PRO A 102 -4.63 -1.93 -20.27
N ARG A 103 -5.33 -0.80 -20.23
CA ARG A 103 -6.79 -0.73 -20.40
C ARG A 103 -7.28 -1.04 -21.83
N GLY A 104 -6.41 -0.89 -22.83
CA GLY A 104 -6.75 -1.16 -24.23
C GLY A 104 -5.63 -1.96 -24.90
N ALA A 105 -6.02 -2.93 -25.74
CA ALA A 105 -5.13 -3.96 -26.31
C ALA A 105 -3.91 -3.41 -27.08
N ARG A 106 -3.97 -2.17 -27.59
CA ARG A 106 -2.93 -1.56 -28.45
C ARG A 106 -1.90 -0.70 -27.70
N LYS A 107 -2.03 -0.48 -26.39
CA LYS A 107 -1.07 0.33 -25.62
C LYS A 107 -0.12 -0.56 -24.83
N ILE A 108 0.87 -1.12 -25.50
CA ILE A 108 1.94 -1.89 -24.84
C ILE A 108 3.01 -0.91 -24.37
N LYS A 109 2.96 -0.53 -23.09
CA LYS A 109 4.14 -0.14 -22.30
C LYS A 109 3.90 -0.67 -20.89
N ALA A 110 4.57 -1.77 -20.54
CA ALA A 110 4.45 -2.41 -19.23
C ALA A 110 5.84 -2.63 -18.64
N SER A 111 6.37 -1.61 -17.96
CA SER A 111 7.33 -1.65 -16.83
C SER A 111 7.61 -0.23 -16.34
#